data_AF-A0A820FEM6-F1
#
_entry.id   AF-A0A820FEM6-F1
#
_cell.length_a   1.000
_cell.length_b   1.000
_cell.length_c   1.000
_cell.angle_alpha   90.00
_cell.angle_beta   90.00
_cell.angle_gamma   90.00
#
_symmetry.space_group_name_H-M   'P 1'
#
loop_
_entity.id
_entity.type
_entity.pdbx_description
1 polymer ?
#
loop_
_entity_poly.entity_id
_entity_poly.type
_entity_poly.pdbx_seq_one_letter_code
_entity_poly.pdbx_strand_id
1 'polypeptide(L)'
;DPLINHQQLLERDWPPHINWLRVQVQEWNVRVAQLTAEANEIYARADAPGATHEAQEDAADAAEALADAKEARADASAALADAVEAWIDEEEAWADESEVDPVAWLGG
;
A
#
# COMPACT_ATOMS: atom_id res chain seq x y z
N ASP A 1 3.71 19.19 -15.03
CA ASP A 1 2.29 19.38 -14.67
C ASP A 1 2.03 18.60 -13.38
N PRO A 2 2.24 19.21 -12.19
CA PRO A 2 2.34 18.42 -10.97
C PRO A 2 0.98 18.42 -10.30
N LEU A 3 0.17 17.41 -10.60
CA LEU A 3 -0.87 16.84 -9.74
C LEU A 3 -1.60 15.79 -10.58
N ILE A 4 -0.92 14.69 -10.87
CA ILE A 4 -1.60 13.47 -11.32
C ILE A 4 -2.57 13.10 -10.19
N ASN A 5 -3.87 13.27 -10.45
CA ASN A 5 -4.90 12.97 -9.47
C ASN A 5 -4.88 11.45 -9.17
N HIS A 6 -5.19 11.06 -7.92
CA HIS A 6 -5.23 9.67 -7.47
C HIS A 6 -6.06 8.77 -8.40
N GLN A 7 -7.05 9.35 -9.07
CA GLN A 7 -7.91 8.69 -10.06
C GLN A 7 -7.19 8.39 -11.40
N GLN A 8 -6.29 9.26 -11.85
CA GLN A 8 -5.48 9.01 -13.06
C GLN A 8 -4.40 7.94 -12.80
N LEU A 9 -3.89 7.83 -11.58
CA LEU A 9 -3.03 6.71 -11.18
C LEU A 9 -3.79 5.38 -11.20
N LEU A 10 -5.10 5.35 -10.95
CA LEU A 10 -5.85 4.09 -10.95
C LEU A 10 -6.09 3.53 -12.37
N GLU A 11 -6.20 4.40 -13.37
CA GLU A 11 -6.53 4.10 -14.77
C GLU A 11 -5.29 3.90 -15.68
N ARG A 12 -4.09 4.20 -15.17
CA ARG A 12 -2.82 4.03 -15.91
C ARG A 12 -2.46 2.54 -16.01
N ASP A 13 -2.01 2.13 -17.18
CA ASP A 13 -1.51 0.76 -17.41
C ASP A 13 -0.11 0.64 -16.82
N TRP A 14 -0.05 0.23 -15.56
CA TRP A 14 1.22 0.12 -14.84
C TRP A 14 1.99 -1.15 -15.22
N PRO A 15 3.33 -1.12 -15.09
CA PRO A 15 4.15 -2.32 -15.11
C PRO A 15 3.59 -3.46 -14.24
N PRO A 16 3.77 -4.73 -14.64
CA PRO A 16 3.25 -5.89 -13.92
C PRO A 16 3.65 -5.93 -12.43
N HIS A 17 4.84 -5.46 -12.08
CA HIS A 17 5.33 -5.45 -10.69
C HIS A 17 4.59 -4.42 -9.82
N ILE A 18 4.27 -3.23 -10.34
CA ILE A 18 3.44 -2.23 -9.65
C ILE A 18 2.01 -2.75 -9.49
N ASN A 19 1.46 -3.41 -10.52
CA ASN A 19 0.14 -4.04 -10.41
C ASN A 19 0.12 -5.14 -9.35
N TRP A 20 1.18 -5.95 -9.24
CA TRP A 20 1.29 -6.95 -8.16
C TRP A 20 1.30 -6.30 -6.78
N LEU A 21 2.08 -5.22 -6.57
CA LEU A 21 2.10 -4.47 -5.31
C LEU A 21 0.73 -3.84 -4.99
N ARG A 22 0.01 -3.32 -5.99
CA ARG A 22 -1.37 -2.84 -5.82
C ARG A 22 -2.29 -3.94 -5.31
N VAL A 23 -2.19 -5.15 -5.86
CA VAL A 23 -2.98 -6.30 -5.39
C VAL A 23 -2.62 -6.64 -3.95
N GLN A 24 -1.34 -6.69 -3.59
CA GLN A 24 -0.90 -6.93 -2.22
C GLN A 24 -1.47 -5.91 -1.23
N VAL A 25 -1.44 -4.61 -1.57
CA VAL A 25 -2.06 -3.56 -0.74
C VAL A 25 -3.56 -3.79 -0.56
N GLN A 26 -4.27 -4.21 -1.62
CA GLN A 26 -5.70 -4.51 -1.53
C GLN A 26 -5.99 -5.76 -0.68
N GLU A 27 -5.18 -6.80 -0.80
CA GLU A 27 -5.28 -8.00 0.05
C GLU A 27 -5.09 -7.63 1.52
N TRP A 28 -4.10 -6.80 1.84
CA TRP A 28 -3.90 -6.29 3.20
C TRP A 28 -5.03 -5.37 3.66
N ASN A 29 -5.63 -4.55 2.80
CA ASN A 29 -6.83 -3.76 3.14
C ASN A 29 -7.98 -4.68 3.58
N VAL A 30 -8.23 -5.76 2.82
CA VAL A 30 -9.27 -6.74 3.14
C VAL A 30 -8.94 -7.46 4.44
N ARG A 31 -7.68 -7.88 4.63
CA ARG A 31 -7.25 -8.59 5.84
C ARG A 31 -7.39 -7.73 7.09
N VAL A 32 -6.97 -6.47 7.04
CA VAL A 32 -7.14 -5.52 8.15
C VAL A 32 -8.61 -5.28 8.46
N ALA A 33 -9.47 -5.19 7.45
CA ALA A 33 -10.91 -5.03 7.66
C ALA A 33 -11.53 -6.26 8.35
N GLN A 34 -11.15 -7.48 7.94
CA GLN A 34 -11.59 -8.72 8.58
C GLN A 34 -11.14 -8.79 10.03
N LEU A 35 -9.84 -8.57 10.29
CA LEU A 35 -9.30 -8.58 11.65
C LEU A 35 -9.91 -7.48 12.54
N THR A 36 -10.26 -6.34 11.95
CA THR A 36 -10.98 -5.29 12.70
C THR A 36 -12.36 -5.78 13.12
N ALA A 37 -13.09 -6.47 12.25
CA ALA A 37 -14.40 -7.03 12.59
C ALA A 37 -14.27 -8.12 13.66
N GLU A 38 -13.33 -9.05 13.49
CA GLU A 38 -13.05 -10.13 14.45
C GLU A 38 -12.64 -9.57 15.82
N ALA A 39 -11.72 -8.61 15.87
CA ALA A 39 -11.29 -7.97 17.11
C ALA A 39 -12.46 -7.26 17.81
N ASN A 40 -13.34 -6.59 17.08
CA ASN A 40 -14.52 -5.94 17.67
C ASN A 40 -15.47 -6.95 18.35
N GLU A 41 -15.66 -8.14 17.76
CA GLU A 41 -16.46 -9.20 18.37
C GLU A 41 -15.82 -9.75 19.65
N ILE A 42 -14.50 -9.92 19.65
CA ILE A 42 -13.73 -10.38 20.81
C ILE A 42 -13.77 -9.32 21.92
N TYR A 43 -13.55 -8.04 21.59
CA TYR A 43 -13.66 -6.94 22.55
C TYR A 43 -15.05 -6.85 23.17
N ALA A 44 -16.11 -7.00 22.38
CA ALA A 44 -17.47 -6.98 22.90
C ALA A 44 -17.72 -8.12 23.90
N ARG A 45 -17.10 -9.29 23.71
CA ARG A 45 -17.15 -10.39 24.67
C ARG A 45 -16.33 -10.10 25.92
N ALA A 46 -15.14 -9.52 25.77
CA ALA A 46 -14.25 -9.18 26.87
C ALA A 46 -14.83 -8.07 27.77
N ASP A 47 -15.57 -7.12 27.20
CA ASP A 47 -16.21 -6.02 27.94
C ASP A 47 -17.52 -6.45 28.64
N ALA A 48 -18.04 -7.64 28.34
CA ALA A 48 -19.30 -8.10 28.89
C ALA A 48 -19.21 -8.33 30.42
N PRO A 49 -20.29 -8.05 31.19
CA PRO A 49 -20.32 -8.33 32.62
C PRO A 49 -20.08 -9.81 32.90
N GLY A 50 -19.06 -10.12 33.71
CA GLY A 50 -18.66 -11.50 34.01
C GLY A 50 -17.68 -12.11 33.02
N ALA A 51 -17.09 -11.31 32.12
CA ALA A 51 -15.98 -11.74 31.29
C ALA A 51 -14.82 -12.32 32.13
N THR A 52 -14.20 -13.36 31.59
CA THR A 52 -13.08 -14.06 32.23
C THR A 52 -11.76 -13.35 31.93
N HIS A 53 -10.70 -13.72 32.67
CA HIS A 53 -9.34 -13.32 32.32
C HIS A 53 -8.94 -13.80 30.93
N GLU A 54 -9.33 -15.03 30.56
CA GLU A 54 -9.09 -15.61 29.24
C GLU A 54 -9.73 -14.78 28.13
N ALA A 55 -10.94 -14.23 28.34
CA ALA A 55 -11.55 -13.33 27.36
C ALA A 55 -10.79 -12.00 27.20
N GLN A 56 -10.10 -11.54 28.24
CA GLN A 56 -9.25 -10.35 28.19
C GLN A 56 -7.91 -10.65 27.50
N GLU A 57 -7.37 -11.85 27.68
CA GLU A 57 -6.19 -12.34 26.94
C GLU A 57 -6.50 -12.48 25.45
N ASP A 58 -7.61 -13.13 25.08
CA ASP A 58 -8.07 -13.23 23.68
C ASP A 58 -8.19 -11.84 23.03
N ALA A 59 -8.68 -10.85 23.79
CA ALA A 59 -8.78 -9.47 23.32
C ALA A 59 -7.42 -8.81 23.09
N ALA A 60 -6.43 -9.08 23.95
CA ALA A 60 -5.07 -8.59 23.77
C ALA A 60 -4.41 -9.22 22.53
N ASP A 61 -4.56 -10.54 22.34
CA ASP A 61 -4.04 -11.26 21.17
C ASP A 61 -4.68 -10.75 19.87
N ALA A 62 -5.99 -10.49 19.88
CA ALA A 62 -6.69 -9.88 18.74
C ALA A 62 -6.19 -8.46 18.44
N ALA A 63 -5.84 -7.69 19.48
CA ALA A 63 -5.25 -6.36 19.33
C ALA A 63 -3.89 -6.42 18.63
N GLU A 64 -3.04 -7.34 19.05
CA GLU A 64 -1.70 -7.57 18.50
C GLU A 64 -1.79 -8.01 17.03
N ALA A 65 -2.61 -9.02 16.73
CA ALA A 65 -2.81 -9.48 15.35
C ALA A 65 -3.33 -8.36 14.41
N LEU A 66 -4.20 -7.47 14.91
CA LEU A 66 -4.67 -6.32 14.15
C LEU A 66 -3.58 -5.26 13.95
N ALA A 67 -2.71 -5.05 14.95
CA ALA A 67 -1.58 -4.14 14.84
C ALA A 67 -0.58 -4.63 13.79
N ASP A 68 -0.19 -5.90 13.84
CA ASP A 68 0.72 -6.52 12.88
C ASP A 68 0.19 -6.43 11.44
N ALA A 69 -1.11 -6.69 11.24
CA ALA A 69 -1.72 -6.58 9.92
C ALA A 69 -1.74 -5.14 9.39
N LYS A 70 -1.89 -4.14 10.27
CA LYS A 70 -1.82 -2.72 9.89
C LYS A 70 -0.39 -2.31 9.52
N GLU A 71 0.61 -2.83 10.21
CA GLU A 71 2.03 -2.63 9.88
C GLU A 71 2.35 -3.24 8.51
N ALA A 72 1.99 -4.50 8.28
CA ALA A 72 2.21 -5.16 6.99
C ALA A 72 1.51 -4.44 5.81
N ARG A 73 0.32 -3.88 6.05
CA ARG A 73 -0.38 -3.02 5.08
C ARG A 73 0.41 -1.74 4.78
N ALA A 74 0.97 -1.11 5.81
CA ALA A 74 1.76 0.11 5.65
C ALA A 74 3.02 -0.15 4.84
N ASP A 75 3.72 -1.25 5.13
CA ASP A 75 4.90 -1.69 4.38
C ASP A 75 4.58 -1.97 2.91
N ALA A 76 3.48 -2.68 2.63
CA ALA A 76 3.04 -2.93 1.26
C ALA A 76 2.72 -1.62 0.51
N SER A 77 2.17 -0.62 1.21
CA SER A 77 1.85 0.68 0.65
C SER A 77 3.10 1.52 0.39
N ALA A 78 4.10 1.45 1.27
CA ALA A 78 5.40 2.07 1.08
C ALA A 78 6.13 1.47 -0.13
N ALA A 79 6.19 0.14 -0.23
CA ALA A 79 6.79 -0.55 -1.37
C ALA A 79 6.11 -0.17 -2.70
N LEU A 80 4.78 0.01 -2.71
CA LEU A 80 4.06 0.50 -3.88
C LEU A 80 4.44 1.93 -4.24
N ALA A 81 4.58 2.82 -3.25
CA ALA A 81 4.98 4.20 -3.48
C ALA A 81 6.39 4.28 -4.08
N ASP A 82 7.35 3.54 -3.50
CA ASP A 82 8.74 3.47 -3.98
C ASP A 82 8.80 2.93 -5.43
N ALA A 83 8.00 1.90 -5.74
CA ALA A 83 7.96 1.35 -7.10
C ALA A 83 7.36 2.32 -8.12
N VAL A 84 6.35 3.10 -7.73
CA VAL A 84 5.76 4.14 -8.57
C VAL A 84 6.74 5.29 -8.81
N GLU A 85 7.46 5.73 -7.77
CA GLU A 85 8.49 6.77 -7.87
C GLU A 85 9.61 6.33 -8.81
N ALA A 86 10.18 5.13 -8.60
CA ALA A 86 11.24 4.60 -9.45
C ALA A 86 10.82 4.51 -10.94
N TRP A 87 9.57 4.14 -11.21
CA TRP A 87 9.08 4.07 -12.58
C TRP A 87 8.85 5.46 -13.22
N ILE A 88 8.44 6.45 -12.43
CA ILE A 88 8.35 7.84 -12.90
C ILE A 88 9.75 8.38 -13.22
N ASP A 89 10.74 8.15 -12.36
CA ASP A 89 12.12 8.56 -12.58
C ASP A 89 12.72 7.92 -13.85
N GLU A 90 12.42 6.64 -14.10
CA GLU A 90 12.80 5.97 -15.35
C GLU A 90 12.14 6.63 -16.57
N GLU A 91 10.84 6.92 -16.54
CA GLU A 91 10.14 7.59 -17.64
C GLU A 91 10.69 9.01 -17.92
N GLU A 92 11.06 9.75 -16.86
CA GLU A 92 11.67 11.08 -16.99
C GLU A 92 13.07 10.99 -17.61
N ALA A 93 13.90 10.03 -17.18
CA ALA A 93 15.23 9.81 -17.77
C ALA A 93 15.16 9.46 -19.27
N TRP A 94 14.18 8.64 -19.67
CA TRP A 94 13.96 8.32 -21.09
C TRP A 94 13.49 9.53 -21.90
N ALA A 95 12.67 10.40 -21.31
CA ALA A 95 12.24 11.64 -21.96
C ALA A 95 13.42 12.62 -22.14
N ASP A 96 14.27 12.77 -21.13
CA ASP A 96 15.48 13.60 -21.19
C ASP A 96 16.48 13.09 -22.24
N GLU A 97 16.73 11.78 -22.33
CA GLU A 97 17.57 11.20 -23.38
C GLU A 97 17.00 11.41 -24.79
N SER A 98 15.67 11.47 -24.92
CA SER A 98 14.99 11.72 -26.19
C SER A 98 14.99 13.21 -26.59
N GLU A 99 15.15 14.13 -25.63
CA GLU A 99 15.27 15.58 -25.87
C GLU A 99 16.69 16.00 -26.29
N VAL A 100 17.69 15.11 -26.16
CA VAL A 100 19.04 15.33 -26.70
C VAL A 100 19.01 15.19 -28.23
N ASP A 101 18.68 16.28 -28.92
CA ASP A 101 18.69 16.37 -30.37
C ASP A 101 20.07 15.97 -30.95
N PRO A 102 20.20 14.85 -31.70
CA PRO A 102 21.47 14.44 -32.29
C PRO A 102 21.98 15.41 -33.38
N VAL A 103 21.19 16.41 -33.78
CA VAL A 103 21.53 17.36 -34.85
C VAL A 103 22.44 18.51 -34.37
N ALA A 104 22.65 18.68 -33.06
CA ALA A 104 23.51 19.74 -32.53
C ALA A 104 25.02 19.52 -32.76
N TRP A 105 25.45 18.34 -33.22
CA TRP A 105 26.88 18.02 -33.43
C TRP A 105 27.38 18.07 -34.89
N LEU A 106 26.52 18.33 -35.88
CA LEU A 106 26.91 18.39 -37.30
C LEU A 106 26.82 19.79 -37.92
N GLY A 107 26.57 20.83 -37.13
CA GLY A 107 26.50 22.22 -37.60
C GLY A 107 27.45 23.14 -36.82
N GLY A 108 28.75 23.07 -37.12
CA GLY A 108 29.77 23.97 -36.58
C GLY A 108 31.04 23.93 -37.42
#